data_AF-A0A535XHS7-F1
#
_entry.id   AF-A0A535XHS7-F1
#
_cell.length_a   1.000
_cell.length_b   1.000
_cell.length_c   1.000
_cell.angle_alpha   90.00
_cell.angle_beta   90.00
_cell.angle_gamma   90.00
#
_symmetry.space_group_name_H-M   'P 1'
#
loop_
_entity.id
_entity.type
_entity.pdbx_description
1 polymer ?
#
loop_
_entity_poly.entity_id
_entity_poly.type
_entity_poly.pdbx_seq_one_letter_code
_entity_poly.pdbx_strand_id
1 'polypeptide(L)'
;MEFGAPPDAVELYDTRTLYWPPTRDRRQLWLVRYTYRQDPGEDVRIGMVGSTTFALFGETTAELLPEDVYALHCRWELEANEDPLAPDQRSIAAAREILARFNQPF
;
A
#
# COMPACT_ATOMS: atom_id res chain seq x y z
N MET A 1 -14.94 3.38 -19.16
CA MET A 1 -13.86 2.63 -18.47
C MET A 1 -13.70 1.31 -19.20
N GLU A 2 -12.61 1.16 -19.94
CA GLU A 2 -12.25 -0.10 -20.58
C GLU A 2 -11.42 -0.90 -19.58
N PHE A 3 -11.87 -2.10 -19.21
CA PHE A 3 -11.13 -2.93 -18.27
C PHE A 3 -9.81 -3.39 -18.93
N GLY A 4 -8.68 -2.99 -18.36
CA GLY A 4 -7.35 -3.43 -18.80
C GLY A 4 -6.53 -2.41 -19.60
N ALA A 5 -7.04 -1.18 -19.80
CA ALA A 5 -6.19 -0.10 -20.30
C ALA A 5 -5.05 0.19 -19.31
N PRO A 6 -3.80 0.41 -19.76
CA PRO A 6 -2.72 0.83 -18.89
C PRO A 6 -2.95 2.27 -18.41
N PRO A 7 -2.36 2.67 -17.26
CA PRO A 7 -2.39 4.05 -16.80
C PRO A 7 -1.63 4.98 -17.76
N ASP A 8 -2.09 6.23 -17.87
CA ASP A 8 -1.50 7.29 -18.70
C ASP A 8 -0.18 7.84 -18.14
N ALA A 9 0.03 7.70 -16.84
CA ALA A 9 1.27 8.04 -16.17
C ALA A 9 1.53 7.08 -15.01
N VAL A 10 2.81 6.79 -14.77
CA VAL A 10 3.29 5.97 -13.66
C VAL A 10 4.55 6.64 -13.10
N GLU A 11 4.57 6.87 -11.80
CA GLU A 11 5.72 7.44 -11.10
C GLU A 11 6.06 6.65 -9.84
N LEU A 12 7.35 6.55 -9.54
CA LEU A 12 7.80 6.02 -8.26
C LEU A 12 7.47 7.03 -7.16
N TYR A 13 6.61 6.66 -6.22
CA TYR A 13 6.17 7.54 -5.16
C TYR A 13 7.08 7.46 -3.92
N ASP A 14 7.41 6.25 -3.49
CA ASP A 14 8.28 6.03 -2.33
C ASP A 14 8.97 4.65 -2.44
N THR A 15 10.09 4.48 -1.75
CA THR A 15 10.77 3.20 -1.62
C THR A 15 11.34 3.05 -0.23
N ARG A 16 11.02 1.95 0.45
CA ARG A 16 11.56 1.65 1.78
C ARG A 16 11.98 0.19 1.89
N THR A 17 12.99 -0.05 2.71
CA THR A 17 13.30 -1.41 3.19
C THR A 17 12.77 -1.54 4.61
N LEU A 18 11.72 -2.34 4.78
CA LEU A 18 11.04 -2.54 6.06
C LEU A 18 11.12 -4.01 6.45
N TYR A 19 11.18 -4.31 7.75
CA TYR A 19 10.69 -5.60 8.22
C TYR A 19 9.21 -5.67 7.92
N TRP A 20 8.81 -6.65 7.12
CA TRP A 20 7.45 -6.82 6.63
C TRP A 20 6.78 -7.98 7.39
N PRO A 21 5.88 -7.69 8.33
CA PRO A 21 5.29 -8.72 9.18
C PRO A 21 4.61 -9.88 8.44
N PRO A 22 3.89 -9.67 7.32
CA PRO A 22 3.27 -10.77 6.56
C PRO A 22 4.25 -11.86 6.14
N THR A 23 5.48 -11.49 5.78
CA THR A 23 6.50 -12.42 5.28
C THR A 23 7.61 -12.72 6.29
N ARG A 24 7.63 -12.01 7.43
CA ARG A 24 8.56 -12.19 8.56
C ARG A 24 10.04 -12.00 8.20
N ASP A 25 10.31 -11.13 7.23
CA ASP A 25 11.64 -10.78 6.76
C ASP A 25 11.75 -9.29 6.39
N ARG A 26 12.98 -8.80 6.17
CA ARG A 26 13.21 -7.44 5.67
C ARG A 26 13.09 -7.44 4.15
N ARG A 27 12.20 -6.61 3.61
CA ARG A 27 11.93 -6.52 2.18
C ARG A 27 12.01 -5.08 1.70
N GLN A 28 12.53 -4.91 0.49
CA GLN A 28 12.37 -3.67 -0.25
C GLN A 28 10.96 -3.63 -0.84
N LEU A 29 10.29 -2.51 -0.60
CA LEU A 29 8.94 -2.22 -1.04
C LEU A 29 8.95 -0.92 -1.81
N TRP A 30 8.11 -0.85 -2.84
CA TRP A 30 7.97 0.30 -3.71
C TRP A 30 6.51 0.71 -3.76
N LEU A 31 6.23 1.99 -3.53
CA LEU A 31 4.95 2.58 -3.84
C LEU A 31 5.01 3.25 -5.19
N VAL A 32 4.04 2.93 -6.03
CA VAL A 32 3.95 3.44 -7.40
C VAL A 32 2.63 4.19 -7.50
N ARG A 33 2.71 5.49 -7.83
CA ARG A 33 1.51 6.26 -8.16
C ARG A 33 1.21 6.11 -9.64
N TYR A 34 -0.04 5.86 -9.97
CA TYR A 34 -0.50 5.71 -11.35
C TYR A 34 -1.74 6.57 -11.58
N THR A 35 -1.82 7.14 -12.78
CA THR A 35 -2.85 8.11 -13.16
C THR A 35 -3.59 7.63 -14.40
N TYR A 36 -4.92 7.69 -14.35
CA TYR A 36 -5.80 7.57 -15.51
C TYR A 36 -6.42 8.94 -15.80
N ARG A 37 -6.16 9.50 -16.98
CA ARG A 37 -6.73 10.76 -17.44
C ARG A 37 -8.11 10.51 -18.02
N GLN A 38 -9.09 11.26 -17.55
CA GLN A 38 -10.47 11.18 -18.01
C GLN A 38 -10.93 12.59 -18.36
N ASP A 39 -11.90 12.74 -19.26
CA ASP A 39 -12.51 14.05 -19.49
C ASP A 39 -13.88 14.10 -18.83
N PRO A 40 -14.08 14.93 -17.78
CA PRO A 40 -13.10 15.76 -17.07
C PRO A 40 -12.40 15.02 -15.92
N GLY A 41 -11.11 15.31 -15.68
CA GLY A 41 -10.38 14.96 -14.45
C GLY A 41 -9.27 13.92 -14.57
N GLU A 42 -8.71 13.54 -13.43
CA GLU A 42 -7.71 12.48 -13.33
C GLU A 42 -8.06 11.58 -12.13
N ASP A 43 -7.91 10.28 -12.31
CA ASP A 43 -8.03 9.27 -11.26
C ASP A 43 -6.64 8.77 -10.90
N VAL A 44 -6.14 9.23 -9.76
CA VAL A 44 -4.78 9.02 -9.28
C VAL A 44 -4.81 8.09 -8.08
N ARG A 45 -4.02 7.01 -8.15
CA ARG A 45 -4.01 5.95 -7.14
C ARG A 45 -2.60 5.49 -6.84
N ILE A 46 -2.44 4.73 -5.77
CA ILE A 46 -1.15 4.20 -5.34
C ILE A 46 -1.25 2.68 -5.24
N GLY A 47 -0.32 1.98 -5.88
CA GLY A 47 -0.12 0.54 -5.73
C GLY A 47 1.20 0.25 -5.03
N MET A 48 1.35 -0.96 -4.51
CA MET A 48 2.59 -1.44 -3.91
C MET A 48 3.16 -2.61 -4.70
N VAL A 49 4.49 -2.62 -4.83
CA VAL A 49 5.29 -3.74 -5.33
C VAL A 49 6.29 -4.12 -4.24
N GLY A 50 6.70 -5.39 -4.21
CA GLY A 50 7.68 -5.90 -3.26
C GLY A 50 7.18 -7.18 -2.61
N SER A 51 6.28 -7.08 -1.63
CA SER A 51 5.70 -8.29 -1.03
C SER A 51 4.77 -9.02 -1.99
N THR A 52 3.70 -8.32 -2.35
CA THR A 52 2.74 -8.68 -3.38
C THR A 52 2.55 -7.45 -4.26
N THR A 53 2.46 -7.65 -5.59
CA THR A 53 2.14 -6.56 -6.51
C THR A 53 0.62 -6.37 -6.51
N PHE A 54 0.14 -5.33 -5.83
CA PHE A 54 -1.30 -5.12 -5.66
C PHE A 54 -1.66 -3.64 -5.49
N ALA A 55 -2.91 -3.30 -5.83
CA ALA A 55 -3.51 -1.99 -5.58
C ALA A 55 -4.80 -2.18 -4.76
N LEU A 56 -4.90 -1.46 -3.64
CA LEU A 56 -6.08 -1.50 -2.77
C LEU A 56 -7.13 -0.50 -3.26
N PHE A 57 -7.91 -0.91 -4.27
CA PHE A 57 -8.97 -0.10 -4.84
C PHE A 57 -9.98 0.35 -3.77
N GLY A 58 -10.21 1.66 -3.67
CA GLY A 58 -11.13 2.26 -2.70
C GLY A 58 -10.54 2.50 -1.31
N GLU A 59 -9.33 2.03 -1.02
CA GLU A 59 -8.63 2.32 0.26
C GLU A 59 -7.40 3.20 0.09
N THR A 60 -6.78 3.19 -1.09
CA THR A 60 -5.59 4.02 -1.38
C THR A 60 -5.97 5.19 -2.28
N THR A 61 -5.59 6.40 -1.87
CA THR A 61 -5.77 7.64 -2.63
C THR A 61 -4.44 8.38 -2.75
N ALA A 62 -4.35 9.31 -3.70
CA ALA A 62 -3.11 10.04 -3.98
C ALA A 62 -2.61 10.93 -2.83
N GLU A 63 -3.50 11.27 -1.90
CA GLU A 63 -3.29 12.16 -0.76
C GLU A 63 -2.72 11.44 0.47
N LEU A 64 -2.75 10.10 0.48
CA LEU A 64 -2.21 9.32 1.60
C LEU A 64 -0.68 9.43 1.67
N LEU A 65 -0.16 9.49 2.90
CA LEU A 65 1.27 9.43 3.14
C LEU A 65 1.82 8.04 2.80
N PRO A 66 3.10 7.90 2.42
CA PRO A 66 3.68 6.59 2.10
C PRO A 66 3.50 5.58 3.23
N GLU A 67 3.69 6.00 4.48
CA GLU A 67 3.52 5.15 5.66
C GLU A 67 2.11 4.60 5.81
N ASP A 68 1.09 5.40 5.50
CA ASP A 68 -0.32 4.98 5.56
C ASP A 68 -0.60 3.92 4.49
N VAL A 69 -0.03 4.11 3.30
CA VAL A 69 -0.17 3.15 2.20
C VAL A 69 0.53 1.82 2.55
N TYR A 70 1.76 1.86 3.05
CA TYR A 70 2.43 0.63 3.53
C TYR A 70 1.63 -0.04 4.65
N ALA A 71 1.10 0.74 5.60
CA ALA A 71 0.29 0.20 6.69
C ALA A 71 -0.96 -0.51 6.16
N LEU A 72 -1.70 0.11 5.23
CA LEU A 72 -2.87 -0.51 4.60
C LEU A 72 -2.53 -1.81 3.87
N HIS A 73 -1.44 -1.84 3.10
CA HIS A 73 -0.98 -3.05 2.43
C HIS A 73 -0.55 -4.14 3.41
N CYS A 74 0.17 -3.78 4.47
CA CYS A 74 0.56 -4.73 5.52
C CYS A 74 -0.67 -5.34 6.19
N ARG A 75 -1.66 -4.50 6.56
CA ARG A 75 -2.91 -4.95 7.17
C ARG A 75 -3.66 -5.92 6.25
N TRP A 76 -3.86 -5.52 5.00
CA TRP A 76 -4.56 -6.33 4.00
C TRP A 76 -3.89 -7.69 3.80
N GLU A 77 -2.55 -7.75 3.73
CA GLU A 77 -1.82 -8.99 3.54
C GLU A 77 -1.88 -9.90 4.78
N LEU A 78 -1.85 -9.32 6.00
CA LEU A 78 -2.09 -10.07 7.24
C LEU A 78 -3.51 -10.65 7.29
N GLU A 79 -4.52 -9.84 6.95
CA GLU A 79 -5.93 -10.28 6.85
C GLU A 79 -6.09 -11.42 5.84
N ALA A 80 -5.49 -11.28 4.64
CA ALA A 80 -5.53 -12.29 3.59
C ALA A 80 -4.84 -13.61 3.97
N ASN A 81 -3.83 -13.54 4.84
CA ASN A 81 -3.12 -14.69 5.38
C ASN A 81 -3.76 -15.30 6.64
N GLU A 82 -4.89 -14.74 7.10
CA GLU A 82 -5.51 -15.09 8.39
C GLU A 82 -4.50 -15.02 9.56
N ASP A 83 -3.54 -14.09 9.49
CA ASP A 83 -2.47 -13.97 10.48
C ASP A 83 -3.02 -13.33 11.77
N PRO A 84 -2.75 -13.89 12.97
CA PRO A 84 -3.20 -13.32 14.24
C PRO A 84 -2.71 -11.90 14.55
N LEU A 85 -1.70 -11.41 13.82
CA LEU A 85 -1.22 -10.03 13.92
C LEU A 85 -2.12 -9.03 13.18
N ALA A 86 -3.04 -9.49 12.31
CA ALA A 86 -4.02 -8.62 11.67
C ALA A 86 -4.81 -7.85 12.76
N PRO A 87 -4.96 -6.52 12.65
CA PRO A 87 -5.63 -5.74 13.68
C PRO A 87 -7.14 -6.00 13.63
N ASP A 88 -7.75 -6.15 14.80
CA ASP A 88 -9.21 -6.28 14.94
C ASP A 88 -9.95 -5.05 14.37
N GLN A 89 -9.33 -3.87 14.49
CA GLN A 89 -9.87 -2.64 13.94
C GLN A 89 -9.29 -2.35 12.56
N ARG A 90 -10.17 -2.24 11.56
CA ARG A 90 -9.82 -1.84 10.20
C ARG A 90 -9.59 -0.34 10.09
N SER A 91 -8.47 0.15 10.65
CA SER A 91 -8.06 1.56 10.62
C SER A 91 -6.59 1.73 10.19
N ILE A 92 -6.25 2.89 9.64
CA ILE A 92 -4.86 3.21 9.26
C ILE A 92 -3.97 3.30 10.51
N ALA A 93 -4.47 3.89 11.60
CA ALA A 93 -3.71 4.03 12.84
C ALA A 93 -3.28 2.67 13.41
N ALA A 94 -4.20 1.72 13.53
CA ALA A 94 -3.88 0.37 14.02
C ALA A 94 -2.86 -0.35 13.10
N ALA A 95 -3.00 -0.17 11.78
CA ALA A 95 -2.06 -0.72 10.82
C ALA A 95 -0.66 -0.09 10.91
N ARG A 96 -0.57 1.23 11.17
CA ARG A 96 0.72 1.92 11.38
C ARG A 96 1.41 1.42 12.65
N GLU A 97 0.66 1.21 13.73
CA GLU A 97 1.21 0.70 14.99
C GLU A 97 1.90 -0.65 14.82
N ILE A 98 1.32 -1.54 14.00
CA ILE A 98 1.94 -2.83 13.66
C ILE A 98 3.29 -2.60 12.98
N LEU A 99 3.37 -1.78 11.93
CA LEU A 99 4.63 -1.55 11.22
C LEU A 99 5.68 -0.85 12.09
N ALA A 100 5.27 0.12 12.90
CA ALA A 100 6.14 0.87 13.81
C ALA A 100 6.76 -0.02 14.90
N ARG A 101 6.08 -1.11 15.30
CA ARG A 101 6.63 -2.09 16.25
C ARG A 101 7.89 -2.78 15.74
N PHE A 102 8.03 -2.97 14.44
CA PHE A 102 9.16 -3.69 13.83
C PHE A 102 10.16 -2.78 13.11
N ASN A 103 9.80 -1.50 12.90
CA ASN A 103 10.61 -0.55 12.15
C ASN A 103 10.65 0.77 12.91
N GLN A 104 11.79 1.12 13.51
CA GLN A 104 11.99 2.42 14.14
C GLN A 104 13.23 3.14 13.57
N PRO A 105 13.12 4.44 13.23
CA PRO A 105 11.89 5.24 13.18
C PRO A 105 11.01 4.92 11.94
N PHE A 106 9.69 4.94 12.10
CA PHE A 106 8.68 4.78 11.03
C PHE A 106 7.57 5.83 11.15
#